data_AF-S7VE97-F1
#
_entry.id   AF-S7VE97-F1
#
_cell.length_a   1.000
_cell.length_b   1.000
_cell.length_c   1.000
_cell.angle_alpha   90.00
_cell.angle_beta   90.00
_cell.angle_gamma   90.00
#
_symmetry.space_group_name_H-M   'P 1'
#
loop_
_entity.id
_entity.type
_entity.pdbx_description
1 polymer ?
#
loop_
_entity_poly.entity_id
_entity_poly.type
_entity_poly.pdbx_seq_one_letter_code
_entity_poly.pdbx_strand_id
1 'polypeptide(L)'
;MRTVNVTRYMQPLREGGSLPALAAADDGFNYVLKFRGAGQREKALIAELLGGEIARLLGLKIPELVFANLDPAFGRSEGDEEIQDLLKGSQGLNLALHFLSGAINFDPLVSKVDPLLASKIVWLDMFITNVDRTFRNTNMLMWNRELWLIDHGAAFLFQHGWTRWKENATKSFPIIANHVLLQQAENLTEVNDQFTSILNEDKINAIVSLIPDEWLLAGRDGENAEELRTVYADFLKLRLSYADQFTKEADDARKSLI
;
A
#
# COMPACT_ATOMS: atom_id res chain seq x y z
N MET A 1 -0.71 14.32 7.12
CA MET A 1 -1.94 13.56 6.80
C MET A 1 -3.02 13.96 7.80
N ARG A 2 -4.31 13.88 7.43
CA ARG A 2 -5.41 14.25 8.33
C ARG A 2 -5.78 13.05 9.21
N THR A 3 -6.33 13.34 10.39
CA THR A 3 -6.87 12.34 11.32
C THR A 3 -8.37 12.55 11.47
N VAL A 4 -9.13 11.46 11.46
CA VAL A 4 -10.59 11.45 11.63
C VAL A 4 -10.98 10.54 12.79
N ASN A 5 -12.11 10.83 13.43
CA ASN A 5 -12.71 9.92 14.41
C ASN A 5 -13.79 9.10 13.74
N VAL A 6 -13.68 7.78 13.83
CA VAL A 6 -14.70 6.91 13.27
C VAL A 6 -15.94 6.98 14.15
N THR A 7 -17.05 7.40 13.57
CA THR A 7 -18.32 7.61 14.28
C THR A 7 -19.24 6.41 14.17
N ARG A 8 -19.14 5.63 13.07
CA ARG A 8 -20.03 4.49 12.84
C ARG A 8 -19.39 3.40 11.98
N TYR A 9 -19.43 2.17 12.48
CA TYR A 9 -19.16 0.95 11.72
C TYR A 9 -20.38 0.67 10.85
N MET A 10 -20.21 0.56 9.53
CA MET A 10 -21.35 0.35 8.64
C MET A 10 -21.47 -1.11 8.24
N GLN A 11 -20.44 -1.65 7.59
CA GLN A 11 -20.44 -3.05 7.16
C GLN A 11 -19.00 -3.56 6.90
N PRO A 12 -18.74 -4.84 7.12
CA PRO A 12 -17.51 -5.48 6.65
C PRO A 12 -17.50 -5.57 5.13
N LEU A 13 -16.34 -5.32 4.54
CA LEU A 13 -16.03 -5.67 3.16
C LEU A 13 -15.31 -7.03 3.22
N ARG A 14 -16.01 -8.09 2.81
CA ARG A 14 -15.50 -9.47 2.86
C ARG A 14 -14.51 -9.72 1.72
N GLU A 15 -13.37 -9.03 1.76
CA GLU A 15 -12.26 -9.17 0.82
C GLU A 15 -11.04 -9.71 1.55
N GLY A 16 -10.62 -10.93 1.20
CA GLY A 16 -9.40 -11.56 1.73
C GLY A 16 -9.37 -11.73 3.25
N GLY A 17 -8.16 -11.89 3.79
CA GLY A 17 -7.93 -12.15 5.23
C GLY A 17 -7.78 -10.90 6.10
N SER A 18 -7.89 -9.69 5.54
CA SER A 18 -7.71 -8.43 6.28
C SER A 18 -9.02 -7.79 6.76
N LEU A 19 -10.17 -8.32 6.31
CA LEU A 19 -11.54 -7.91 6.70
C LEU A 19 -11.71 -6.38 6.84
N PRO A 20 -11.41 -5.58 5.80
CA PRO A 20 -11.64 -4.14 5.85
C PRO A 20 -13.13 -3.83 6.05
N ALA A 21 -13.45 -2.60 6.47
CA ALA A 21 -14.84 -2.22 6.68
C ALA A 21 -15.16 -0.83 6.16
N LEU A 22 -16.40 -0.65 5.71
CA LEU A 22 -16.95 0.67 5.45
C LEU A 22 -17.33 1.32 6.79
N ALA A 23 -16.86 2.55 7.00
CA ALA A 23 -17.15 3.31 8.21
C ALA A 23 -17.38 4.79 7.89
N ALA A 24 -18.23 5.45 8.68
CA ALA A 24 -18.41 6.90 8.63
C ALA A 24 -17.53 7.58 9.68
N ALA A 25 -17.08 8.79 9.38
CA ALA A 25 -16.26 9.60 10.29
C ALA A 25 -16.94 10.92 10.68
N ASP A 26 -16.30 11.67 11.58
CA ASP A 26 -16.76 12.92 12.17
C ASP A 26 -16.76 14.12 11.21
N ASP A 27 -16.12 13.98 10.05
CA ASP A 27 -16.13 14.96 8.96
C ASP A 27 -17.26 14.77 7.94
N GLY A 28 -18.10 13.75 8.14
CA GLY A 28 -19.24 13.45 7.27
C GLY A 28 -18.91 12.60 6.02
N PHE A 29 -17.67 12.14 5.86
CA PHE A 29 -17.28 11.23 4.78
C PHE A 29 -17.32 9.75 5.21
N ASN A 30 -17.29 8.87 4.21
CA ASN A 30 -17.17 7.43 4.39
C ASN A 30 -15.78 6.96 3.97
N TYR A 31 -15.29 5.95 4.67
CA TYR A 31 -13.95 5.41 4.50
C TYR A 31 -13.95 3.90 4.48
N VAL A 32 -13.02 3.32 3.72
CA VAL A 32 -12.61 1.92 3.86
C VAL A 32 -11.52 1.87 4.93
N LEU A 33 -11.88 1.35 6.08
CA LEU A 33 -11.02 1.23 7.25
C LEU A 33 -10.15 -0.03 7.15
N LYS A 34 -8.85 0.14 7.35
CA LYS A 34 -7.85 -0.93 7.49
C LYS A 34 -7.47 -1.05 8.96
N PHE A 35 -7.76 -2.19 9.54
CA PHE A 35 -7.63 -2.43 10.97
C PHE A 35 -6.22 -2.86 11.37
N ARG A 36 -5.65 -2.25 12.42
CA ARG A 36 -4.36 -2.68 12.98
C ARG A 36 -4.44 -4.05 13.66
N GLY A 37 -5.62 -4.47 14.11
CA GLY A 37 -5.85 -5.78 14.69
C GLY A 37 -5.89 -6.93 13.67
N ALA A 38 -5.95 -6.65 12.37
CA ALA A 38 -6.06 -7.66 11.31
C ALA A 38 -4.70 -8.24 10.93
N GLY A 39 -4.63 -9.55 10.69
CA GLY A 39 -3.55 -10.21 9.92
C GLY A 39 -2.12 -9.76 10.26
N GLN A 40 -1.44 -9.13 9.29
CA GLN A 40 -0.07 -8.61 9.40
C GLN A 40 0.05 -7.32 10.25
N ARG A 41 -1.06 -6.88 10.85
CA ARG A 41 -1.19 -5.79 11.81
C ARG A 41 -0.61 -4.47 11.34
N GLU A 42 0.11 -3.76 12.19
CA GLU A 42 0.69 -2.45 11.94
C GLU A 42 1.65 -2.44 10.74
N LYS A 43 2.34 -3.55 10.46
CA LYS A 43 3.23 -3.66 9.28
C LYS A 43 2.47 -3.47 7.97
N ALA A 44 1.28 -4.07 7.84
CA ALA A 44 0.42 -3.84 6.67
C ALA A 44 -0.10 -2.40 6.60
N LEU A 45 -0.41 -1.77 7.74
CA LEU A 45 -0.79 -0.34 7.75
C LEU A 45 0.37 0.57 7.35
N ILE A 46 1.60 0.25 7.78
CA ILE A 46 2.81 0.95 7.35
C ILE A 46 3.02 0.76 5.84
N ALA A 47 2.85 -0.45 5.32
CA ALA A 47 2.99 -0.75 3.90
C ALA A 47 1.94 0.01 3.05
N GLU A 48 0.68 0.03 3.50
CA GLU A 48 -0.39 0.82 2.87
C GLU A 48 -0.07 2.32 2.88
N LEU A 49 0.34 2.86 4.03
CA LEU A 49 0.68 4.27 4.18
C LEU A 49 1.83 4.68 3.25
N LEU A 50 2.93 3.93 3.28
CA LEU A 50 4.11 4.24 2.47
C LEU A 50 3.81 4.04 0.98
N GLY A 51 3.20 2.91 0.60
CA GLY A 51 2.84 2.61 -0.78
C GLY A 51 1.91 3.66 -1.38
N GLY A 52 0.87 4.04 -0.64
CA GLY A 52 -0.07 5.07 -1.08
C GLY A 52 0.54 6.47 -1.16
N GLU A 53 1.32 6.90 -0.16
CA GLU A 53 1.95 8.23 -0.20
C GLU A 53 3.04 8.34 -1.28
N ILE A 54 3.78 7.25 -1.54
CA ILE A 54 4.72 7.19 -2.68
C ILE A 54 3.94 7.25 -4.00
N ALA A 55 2.88 6.46 -4.16
CA ALA A 55 2.03 6.50 -5.35
C ALA A 55 1.47 7.91 -5.62
N ARG A 56 0.96 8.56 -4.57
CA ARG A 56 0.43 9.94 -4.63
C ARG A 56 1.51 10.93 -5.04
N LEU A 57 2.73 10.83 -4.47
CA LEU A 57 3.86 11.68 -4.84
C LEU A 57 4.26 11.50 -6.32
N LEU A 58 4.18 10.26 -6.83
CA LEU A 58 4.47 9.93 -8.23
C LEU A 58 3.32 10.28 -9.19
N GLY A 59 2.24 10.90 -8.70
CA GLY A 59 1.10 11.33 -9.49
C GLY A 59 0.14 10.22 -9.88
N LEU A 60 0.24 9.05 -9.24
CA LEU A 60 -0.72 7.96 -9.38
C LEU A 60 -1.97 8.25 -8.53
N LYS A 61 -3.12 7.76 -9.00
CA LYS A 61 -4.39 7.97 -8.33
C LYS A 61 -4.57 6.94 -7.23
N ILE A 62 -4.70 7.42 -6.00
CA ILE A 62 -5.10 6.64 -4.84
C ILE A 62 -6.23 7.39 -4.13
N PRO A 63 -7.19 6.69 -3.49
CA PRO A 63 -8.10 7.36 -2.57
C PRO A 63 -7.30 8.08 -1.47
N GLU A 64 -7.84 9.18 -0.96
CA GLU A 64 -7.17 9.92 0.13
C GLU A 64 -6.95 8.99 1.33
N LEU A 65 -5.70 8.94 1.80
CA LEU A 65 -5.33 8.28 3.05
C LEU A 65 -5.57 9.21 4.22
N VAL A 66 -6.21 8.69 5.26
CA VAL A 66 -6.38 9.36 6.55
C VAL A 66 -6.02 8.42 7.69
N PHE A 67 -5.53 8.99 8.78
CA PHE A 67 -5.52 8.26 10.04
C PHE A 67 -6.93 8.21 10.61
N ALA A 68 -7.34 7.06 11.13
CA ALA A 68 -8.69 6.84 11.64
C ALA A 68 -8.63 6.33 13.08
N ASN A 69 -9.14 7.13 14.02
CA ASN A 69 -9.20 6.75 15.42
C ASN A 69 -10.48 5.96 15.73
N LEU A 70 -10.32 4.78 16.33
CA LEU A 70 -11.40 3.89 16.75
C LEU A 70 -11.62 3.97 18.26
N ASP A 71 -12.84 4.33 18.65
CA ASP A 71 -13.22 4.42 20.07
C ASP A 71 -13.24 3.03 20.74
N PRO A 72 -12.83 2.88 22.02
CA PRO A 72 -12.93 1.63 22.76
C PRO A 72 -14.35 1.04 22.93
N ALA A 73 -15.39 1.85 22.70
CA ALA A 73 -16.79 1.42 22.67
C ALA A 73 -17.18 0.74 21.35
N PHE A 74 -16.36 0.89 20.31
CA PHE A 74 -16.64 0.40 18.98
C PHE A 74 -16.56 -1.13 18.91
N GLY A 75 -17.50 -1.77 18.21
CA GLY A 75 -17.56 -3.23 18.09
C GLY A 75 -18.11 -3.99 19.30
N ARG A 76 -18.49 -3.31 20.41
CA ARG A 76 -19.04 -3.98 21.60
C ARG A 76 -20.37 -4.69 21.36
N SER A 77 -21.14 -4.22 20.39
CA SER A 77 -22.41 -4.81 19.97
C SER A 77 -22.27 -5.71 18.74
N GLU A 78 -21.05 -5.95 18.25
CA GLU A 78 -20.83 -6.86 17.13
C GLU A 78 -21.09 -8.30 17.59
N GLY A 79 -21.95 -9.00 16.85
CA GLY A 79 -22.39 -10.35 17.18
C GLY A 79 -21.48 -11.44 16.61
N ASP A 80 -20.68 -11.11 15.59
CA ASP A 80 -19.66 -11.98 15.04
C ASP A 80 -18.39 -11.91 15.91
N GLU A 81 -17.99 -13.03 16.52
CA GLU A 81 -16.84 -13.07 17.45
C GLU A 81 -15.52 -12.69 16.77
N GLU A 82 -15.31 -13.09 15.51
CA GLU A 82 -14.08 -12.79 14.76
C GLU A 82 -13.97 -11.29 14.48
N ILE A 83 -15.08 -10.67 14.04
CA ILE A 83 -15.14 -9.22 13.81
C ILE A 83 -15.04 -8.47 15.15
N GLN A 84 -15.67 -8.97 16.20
CA GLN A 84 -15.60 -8.34 17.52
C GLN A 84 -14.16 -8.30 18.06
N ASP A 85 -13.42 -9.41 17.96
CA ASP A 85 -12.03 -9.48 18.40
C ASP A 85 -11.10 -8.62 17.53
N LEU A 86 -11.36 -8.57 16.22
CA LEU A 86 -10.70 -7.64 15.31
C LEU A 86 -10.89 -6.19 15.75
N LEU A 87 -12.12 -5.78 16.06
CA LEU A 87 -12.44 -4.41 16.47
C LEU A 87 -11.82 -4.07 17.84
N LYS A 88 -11.85 -4.99 18.80
CA LYS A 88 -11.16 -4.82 20.10
C LYS A 88 -9.65 -4.67 19.92
N GLY A 89 -9.04 -5.47 19.04
CA GLY A 89 -7.63 -5.37 18.70
C GLY A 89 -7.26 -4.10 17.93
N SER A 90 -8.27 -3.35 17.46
CA SER A 90 -8.09 -2.17 16.61
C SER A 90 -8.55 -0.86 17.25
N GLN A 91 -8.78 -0.84 18.56
CA GLN A 91 -9.05 0.42 19.29
C GLN A 91 -7.85 1.37 19.13
N GLY A 92 -8.06 2.67 18.93
CA GLY A 92 -6.99 3.65 18.71
C GLY A 92 -6.70 3.91 17.23
N LEU A 93 -5.44 4.22 16.89
CA LEU A 93 -5.07 4.70 15.56
C LEU A 93 -4.98 3.57 14.53
N ASN A 94 -5.76 3.71 13.47
CA ASN A 94 -5.79 2.86 12.27
C ASN A 94 -5.54 3.70 11.02
N LEU A 95 -5.59 3.07 9.85
CA LEU A 95 -5.53 3.74 8.55
C LEU A 95 -6.86 3.57 7.82
N ALA A 96 -7.28 4.58 7.07
CA ALA A 96 -8.46 4.48 6.23
C ALA A 96 -8.26 5.18 4.88
N LEU A 97 -8.96 4.68 3.87
CA LEU A 97 -8.97 5.20 2.52
C LEU A 97 -10.34 5.81 2.24
N HIS A 98 -10.39 6.99 1.61
CA HIS A 98 -11.66 7.58 1.22
C HIS A 98 -12.48 6.61 0.36
N PHE A 99 -13.77 6.43 0.70
CA PHE A 99 -14.63 5.51 -0.04
C PHE A 99 -15.07 6.13 -1.37
N LEU A 100 -14.58 5.56 -2.48
CA LEU A 100 -14.94 6.00 -3.83
C LEU A 100 -16.32 5.45 -4.22
N SER A 101 -17.37 6.21 -3.92
CA SER A 101 -18.75 5.81 -4.25
C SER A 101 -18.92 5.60 -5.76
N GLY A 102 -19.48 4.45 -6.14
CA GLY A 102 -19.70 4.06 -7.53
C GLY A 102 -18.46 3.54 -8.27
N ALA A 103 -17.33 3.38 -7.57
CA ALA A 103 -16.18 2.68 -8.13
C ALA A 103 -16.50 1.19 -8.34
N ILE A 104 -15.89 0.60 -9.36
CA ILE A 104 -15.98 -0.84 -9.65
C ILE A 104 -14.58 -1.43 -9.70
N ASN A 105 -14.43 -2.73 -9.47
CA ASN A 105 -13.14 -3.40 -9.59
C ASN A 105 -12.61 -3.32 -11.03
N PHE A 106 -11.30 -3.11 -11.16
CA PHE A 106 -10.62 -3.19 -12.44
C PHE A 106 -10.60 -4.63 -12.93
N ASP A 107 -11.11 -4.85 -14.13
CA ASP A 107 -11.09 -6.14 -14.83
C ASP A 107 -10.08 -6.09 -15.99
N PRO A 108 -8.96 -6.83 -15.90
CA PRO A 108 -7.90 -6.84 -16.91
C PRO A 108 -8.33 -7.50 -18.23
N LEU A 109 -9.41 -8.29 -18.26
CA LEU A 109 -9.88 -8.97 -19.47
C LEU A 109 -10.61 -8.03 -20.43
N VAL A 110 -11.17 -6.93 -19.90
CA VAL A 110 -11.99 -5.99 -20.69
C VAL A 110 -11.44 -4.56 -20.67
N SER A 111 -10.51 -4.25 -19.76
CA SER A 111 -9.94 -2.91 -19.60
C SER A 111 -8.55 -2.84 -20.22
N LYS A 112 -8.35 -1.91 -21.16
CA LYS A 112 -7.03 -1.53 -21.65
C LYS A 112 -6.49 -0.37 -20.83
N VAL A 113 -5.26 -0.51 -20.36
CA VAL A 113 -4.54 0.55 -19.66
C VAL A 113 -3.55 1.17 -20.62
N ASP A 114 -3.44 2.50 -20.58
CA ASP A 114 -2.40 3.23 -21.31
C ASP A 114 -1.00 2.67 -20.96
N PRO A 115 -0.13 2.38 -21.94
CA PRO A 115 1.16 1.75 -21.66
C PRO A 115 2.05 2.53 -20.69
N LEU A 116 2.02 3.87 -20.75
CA LEU A 116 2.77 4.71 -19.82
C LEU A 116 2.21 4.60 -18.40
N LEU A 117 0.88 4.62 -18.23
CA LEU A 117 0.25 4.38 -16.92
C LEU A 117 0.57 2.98 -16.37
N ALA A 118 0.50 1.94 -17.22
CA ALA A 118 0.87 0.58 -16.84
C ALA A 118 2.33 0.51 -16.36
N SER A 119 3.26 1.13 -17.08
CA SER A 119 4.67 1.22 -16.67
C SER A 119 4.87 1.94 -15.34
N LYS A 120 4.14 3.03 -15.08
CA LYS A 120 4.19 3.73 -13.79
C LYS A 120 3.78 2.84 -12.62
N ILE A 121 2.71 2.06 -12.80
CA ILE A 121 2.20 1.16 -11.76
C ILE A 121 3.16 -0.01 -11.54
N VAL A 122 3.64 -0.64 -12.62
CA VAL A 122 4.63 -1.73 -12.53
C VAL A 122 5.92 -1.25 -11.86
N TRP A 123 6.42 -0.06 -12.22
CA TRP A 123 7.62 0.50 -11.59
C TRP A 123 7.41 0.77 -10.10
N LEU A 124 6.27 1.34 -9.71
CA LEU A 124 5.92 1.54 -8.29
C LEU A 124 5.97 0.21 -7.54
N ASP A 125 5.31 -0.82 -8.06
CA ASP A 125 5.23 -2.13 -7.40
C ASP A 125 6.59 -2.85 -7.33
N MET A 126 7.49 -2.62 -8.30
CA MET A 126 8.90 -3.04 -8.22
C MET A 126 9.68 -2.31 -7.11
N PHE A 127 9.44 -1.01 -6.98
CA PHE A 127 10.12 -0.15 -6.02
C PHE A 127 9.70 -0.49 -4.58
N ILE A 128 8.39 -0.63 -4.33
CA ILE A 128 7.88 -0.98 -2.99
C ILE A 128 7.84 -2.49 -2.74
N THR A 129 8.25 -3.33 -3.70
CA THR A 129 8.20 -4.81 -3.63
C THR A 129 6.80 -5.36 -3.35
N ASN A 130 5.80 -4.85 -4.06
CA ASN A 130 4.41 -5.28 -3.95
C ASN A 130 4.19 -6.63 -4.63
N VAL A 131 3.73 -7.62 -3.87
CA VAL A 131 3.52 -9.00 -4.36
C VAL A 131 2.08 -9.27 -4.79
N ASP A 132 1.14 -8.39 -4.46
CA ASP A 132 -0.29 -8.72 -4.50
C ASP A 132 -1.07 -8.01 -5.62
N ARG A 133 -0.41 -7.34 -6.57
CA ARG A 133 -1.06 -6.76 -7.75
C ARG A 133 -1.06 -7.73 -8.94
N THR A 134 -1.88 -8.77 -8.84
CA THR A 134 -1.91 -9.90 -9.77
C THR A 134 -3.23 -10.01 -10.54
N PHE A 135 -3.32 -10.94 -11.50
CA PHE A 135 -4.58 -11.22 -12.19
C PHE A 135 -5.70 -11.73 -11.27
N ARG A 136 -5.35 -12.32 -10.11
CA ARG A 136 -6.33 -12.83 -9.13
C ARG A 136 -6.81 -11.74 -8.17
N ASN A 137 -5.91 -10.83 -7.83
CA ASN A 137 -6.20 -9.68 -6.99
C ASN A 137 -5.60 -8.44 -7.64
N THR A 138 -6.40 -7.68 -8.37
CA THR A 138 -5.88 -6.53 -9.13
C THR A 138 -5.59 -5.34 -8.23
N ASN A 139 -6.25 -5.26 -7.06
CA ASN A 139 -6.13 -4.17 -6.11
C ASN A 139 -6.25 -2.79 -6.79
N MET A 140 -7.12 -2.68 -7.79
CA MET A 140 -7.37 -1.45 -8.55
C MET A 140 -8.86 -1.27 -8.79
N LEU A 141 -9.27 -0.01 -8.82
CA LEU A 141 -10.65 0.40 -9.08
C LEU A 141 -10.72 1.23 -10.36
N MET A 142 -11.83 1.11 -11.08
CA MET A 142 -12.25 2.08 -12.08
C MET A 142 -13.26 3.03 -11.42
N TRP A 143 -12.91 4.31 -11.36
CA TRP A 143 -13.77 5.36 -10.83
C TRP A 143 -13.74 6.59 -11.74
N ASN A 144 -14.92 7.09 -12.13
CA ASN A 144 -15.06 8.18 -13.10
C ASN A 144 -14.27 7.98 -14.41
N ARG A 145 -14.18 6.72 -14.88
CA ARG A 145 -13.41 6.29 -16.08
C ARG A 145 -11.89 6.39 -15.93
N GLU A 146 -11.40 6.47 -14.71
CA GLU A 146 -9.98 6.55 -14.40
C GLU A 146 -9.59 5.37 -13.51
N LEU A 147 -8.34 4.94 -13.62
CA LEU A 147 -7.79 3.83 -12.83
C LEU A 147 -7.25 4.38 -11.50
N TRP A 148 -7.64 3.75 -10.40
CA TRP A 148 -7.23 4.11 -9.04
C TRP A 148 -6.61 2.90 -8.36
N LEU A 149 -5.47 3.10 -7.70
CA LEU A 149 -4.78 2.06 -6.95
C LEU A 149 -5.35 1.99 -5.53
N ILE A 150 -5.52 0.77 -5.05
CA ILE A 150 -5.83 0.47 -3.66
C ILE A 150 -4.90 -0.65 -3.17
N ASP A 151 -4.92 -0.90 -1.86
CA ASP A 151 -4.32 -2.06 -1.20
C ASP A 151 -2.84 -2.29 -1.53
N HIS A 152 -1.98 -1.51 -0.88
CA HIS A 152 -0.52 -1.71 -0.84
C HIS A 152 -0.07 -2.44 0.43
N GLY A 153 -1.01 -2.97 1.24
CA GLY A 153 -0.71 -3.61 2.53
C GLY A 153 0.17 -4.87 2.45
N ALA A 154 0.32 -5.45 1.25
CA ALA A 154 1.22 -6.58 0.97
C ALA A 154 2.57 -6.16 0.35
N ALA A 155 2.89 -4.87 0.32
CA ALA A 155 4.19 -4.35 -0.10
C ALA A 155 5.25 -4.50 0.99
N PHE A 156 6.48 -4.07 0.68
CA PHE A 156 7.63 -4.06 1.59
C PHE A 156 7.95 -5.44 2.17
N LEU A 157 8.15 -6.44 1.30
CA LEU A 157 8.40 -7.84 1.67
C LEU A 157 9.48 -8.03 2.75
N PHE A 158 10.45 -7.10 2.84
CA PHE A 158 11.48 -7.11 3.87
C PHE A 158 10.93 -7.04 5.31
N GLN A 159 9.70 -6.55 5.52
CA GLN A 159 9.03 -6.51 6.82
C GLN A 159 8.90 -7.90 7.48
N HIS A 160 8.88 -8.99 6.69
CA HIS A 160 8.88 -10.37 7.20
C HIS A 160 10.28 -10.94 7.47
N GLY A 161 11.33 -10.22 7.05
CA GLY A 161 12.73 -10.61 7.20
C GLY A 161 13.57 -9.41 7.62
N TRP A 162 13.17 -8.76 8.72
CA TRP A 162 13.65 -7.44 9.15
C TRP A 162 15.18 -7.31 9.15
N THR A 163 15.90 -8.30 9.66
CA THR A 163 17.36 -8.30 9.75
C THR A 163 18.07 -8.31 8.39
N ARG A 164 17.38 -8.73 7.32
CA ARG A 164 17.91 -8.85 5.96
C ARG A 164 17.42 -7.73 5.04
N TRP A 165 16.97 -6.59 5.59
CA TRP A 165 16.39 -5.53 4.77
C TRP A 165 17.33 -5.01 3.67
N LYS A 166 18.65 -4.91 3.94
CA LYS A 166 19.66 -4.48 2.94
C LYS A 166 19.72 -5.42 1.74
N GLU A 167 19.72 -6.73 1.99
CA GLU A 167 19.69 -7.74 0.94
C GLU A 167 18.37 -7.69 0.17
N ASN A 168 17.25 -7.49 0.87
CA ASN A 168 15.94 -7.35 0.23
C ASN A 168 15.84 -6.09 -0.65
N ALA A 169 16.56 -5.01 -0.32
CA ALA A 169 16.58 -3.78 -1.11
C ALA A 169 17.32 -3.97 -2.45
N THR A 170 18.37 -4.79 -2.48
CA THR A 170 19.25 -4.92 -3.67
C THR A 170 19.00 -6.18 -4.50
N LYS A 171 18.36 -7.20 -3.94
CA LYS A 171 18.06 -8.45 -4.66
C LYS A 171 17.01 -8.26 -5.77
N SER A 172 16.96 -9.23 -6.66
CA SER A 172 15.93 -9.34 -7.69
C SER A 172 14.54 -9.54 -7.07
N PHE A 173 13.51 -9.10 -7.80
CA PHE A 173 12.11 -9.25 -7.43
C PHE A 173 11.32 -10.00 -8.52
N PRO A 174 11.57 -11.31 -8.71
CA PRO A 174 11.02 -12.08 -9.84
C PRO A 174 9.50 -12.25 -9.77
N ILE A 175 8.90 -11.97 -8.60
CA ILE A 175 7.45 -12.03 -8.39
C ILE A 175 6.71 -11.08 -9.34
N ILE A 176 7.35 -10.00 -9.80
CA ILE A 176 6.76 -9.04 -10.75
C ILE A 176 6.28 -9.70 -12.04
N ALA A 177 6.84 -10.86 -12.43
CA ALA A 177 6.38 -11.59 -13.61
C ALA A 177 4.88 -11.94 -13.56
N ASN A 178 4.28 -11.96 -12.38
CA ASN A 178 2.85 -12.23 -12.16
C ASN A 178 1.97 -10.96 -12.15
N HIS A 179 2.57 -9.78 -12.35
CA HIS A 179 1.88 -8.50 -12.23
C HIS A 179 0.86 -8.31 -13.37
N VAL A 180 -0.36 -7.92 -13.02
CA VAL A 180 -1.50 -7.88 -13.96
C VAL A 180 -1.31 -6.95 -15.16
N LEU A 181 -0.59 -5.84 -14.98
CA LEU A 181 -0.30 -4.88 -16.05
C LEU A 181 1.06 -5.08 -16.74
N LEU A 182 1.83 -6.13 -16.40
CA LEU A 182 3.21 -6.25 -16.89
C LEU A 182 3.30 -6.25 -18.42
N GLN A 183 2.44 -7.01 -19.09
CA GLN A 183 2.41 -7.09 -20.55
C GLN A 183 2.15 -5.72 -21.23
N GLN A 184 1.49 -4.79 -20.55
CA GLN A 184 1.13 -3.47 -21.07
C GLN A 184 2.20 -2.40 -20.76
N ALA A 185 3.20 -2.71 -19.92
CA ALA A 185 4.18 -1.74 -19.42
C ALA A 185 5.35 -1.49 -20.39
N GLU A 186 5.09 -0.82 -21.50
CA GLU A 186 6.08 -0.61 -22.58
C GLU A 186 7.10 0.52 -22.32
N ASN A 187 6.83 1.43 -21.38
CA ASN A 187 7.60 2.65 -21.10
C ASN A 187 8.45 2.58 -19.81
N LEU A 188 8.91 1.39 -19.39
CA LEU A 188 9.58 1.20 -18.09
C LEU A 188 10.84 2.05 -17.91
N THR A 189 11.70 2.16 -18.94
CA THR A 189 12.91 2.99 -18.88
C THR A 189 12.59 4.47 -18.74
N GLU A 190 11.63 4.97 -19.52
CA GLU A 190 11.19 6.37 -19.45
C GLU A 190 10.60 6.71 -18.07
N VAL A 191 9.79 5.80 -17.52
CA VAL A 191 9.22 5.93 -16.18
C VAL A 191 10.29 5.91 -15.11
N ASN A 192 11.33 5.08 -15.26
CA ASN A 192 12.44 5.03 -14.33
C ASN A 192 13.17 6.38 -14.24
N ASP A 193 13.50 6.99 -15.37
CA ASP A 193 14.14 8.31 -15.42
C ASP A 193 13.22 9.37 -14.78
N GLN A 194 11.92 9.31 -15.08
CA GLN A 194 10.94 10.23 -14.50
C GLN A 194 10.85 10.07 -12.97
N PHE A 195 10.64 8.87 -12.47
CA PHE A 195 10.35 8.62 -11.05
C PHE A 195 11.58 8.76 -10.16
N THR A 196 12.76 8.39 -10.65
CA THR A 196 14.03 8.64 -9.95
C THR A 196 14.39 10.13 -9.88
N SER A 197 13.89 10.97 -10.80
CA SER A 197 14.04 12.43 -10.70
C SER A 197 13.10 13.08 -9.66
N ILE A 198 11.95 12.44 -9.39
CA ILE A 198 10.95 12.92 -8.42
C ILE A 198 11.30 12.45 -7.01
N LEU A 199 11.65 11.17 -6.87
CA LEU A 199 12.03 10.56 -5.60
C LEU A 199 13.47 10.97 -5.26
N ASN A 200 13.63 11.58 -4.09
CA ASN A 200 14.93 11.88 -3.53
C ASN A 200 14.90 11.63 -2.02
N GLU A 201 16.06 11.77 -1.39
CA GLU A 201 16.23 11.54 0.04
C GLU A 201 15.24 12.35 0.89
N ASP A 202 15.06 13.65 0.59
CA ASP A 202 14.14 14.51 1.35
C ASP A 202 12.69 14.03 1.24
N LYS A 203 12.26 13.64 0.05
CA LYS A 203 10.90 13.10 -0.17
C LYS A 203 10.69 11.77 0.55
N ILE A 204 11.68 10.87 0.51
CA ILE A 204 11.62 9.59 1.21
C ILE A 204 11.53 9.82 2.72
N ASN A 205 12.42 10.66 3.28
CA ASN A 205 12.41 10.98 4.71
C ASN A 205 11.08 11.63 5.13
N ALA A 206 10.52 12.53 4.31
CA ALA A 206 9.24 13.18 4.58
C ALA A 206 8.04 12.21 4.56
N ILE A 207 8.05 11.18 3.70
CA ILE A 207 7.00 10.16 3.68
C ILE A 207 7.17 9.22 4.88
N VAL A 208 8.39 8.76 5.15
CA VAL A 208 8.68 7.82 6.24
C VAL A 208 8.46 8.45 7.62
N SER A 209 8.60 9.77 7.76
CA SER A 209 8.28 10.49 9.01
C SER A 209 6.78 10.49 9.34
N LEU A 210 5.90 10.15 8.39
CA LEU A 210 4.47 10.02 8.64
C LEU A 210 4.13 8.77 9.47
N ILE A 211 5.00 7.76 9.52
CA ILE A 211 4.69 6.51 10.23
C ILE A 211 4.53 6.79 11.74
N PRO A 212 3.41 6.42 12.39
CA PRO A 212 3.26 6.56 13.83
C PRO A 212 4.28 5.72 14.61
N ASP A 213 4.87 6.29 15.67
CA ASP A 213 5.82 5.57 16.53
C ASP A 213 5.22 4.30 17.13
N GLU A 214 3.95 4.34 17.53
CA GLU A 214 3.25 3.19 18.10
C GLU A 214 3.18 2.00 17.11
N TRP A 215 3.12 2.26 15.81
CA TRP A 215 3.10 1.22 14.79
C TRP A 215 4.46 0.57 14.61
N LEU A 216 5.53 1.37 14.69
CA LEU A 216 6.91 0.86 14.61
C LEU A 216 7.22 -0.04 15.81
N LEU A 217 6.89 0.42 17.01
CA LEU A 217 7.15 -0.32 18.26
C LEU A 217 6.30 -1.59 18.38
N ALA A 218 5.09 -1.61 17.82
CA ALA A 218 4.22 -2.80 17.81
C ALA A 218 4.84 -4.00 17.05
N GLY A 219 5.68 -3.73 16.05
CA GLY A 219 6.36 -4.76 15.25
C GLY A 219 7.39 -5.60 16.04
N ARG A 220 7.85 -5.11 17.21
CA ARG A 220 8.84 -5.76 18.08
C ARG A 220 10.17 -6.11 17.40
N ASP A 221 10.47 -5.46 16.29
CA ASP A 221 11.76 -5.60 15.60
C ASP A 221 12.88 -4.76 16.26
N GLY A 222 12.52 -3.91 17.24
CA GLY A 222 13.41 -3.07 18.03
C GLY A 222 12.62 -2.24 19.07
N GLU A 223 13.35 -1.51 19.91
CA GLU A 223 12.76 -0.72 21.02
C GLU A 223 12.76 0.79 20.75
N ASN A 224 13.42 1.24 19.69
CA ASN A 224 13.55 2.65 19.33
C ASN A 224 12.84 2.92 18.00
N ALA A 225 11.74 3.68 18.04
CA ALA A 225 10.96 4.02 16.86
C ALA A 225 11.79 4.73 15.79
N GLU A 226 12.74 5.60 16.17
CA GLU A 226 13.55 6.35 15.20
C GLU A 226 14.54 5.45 14.45
N GLU A 227 15.12 4.46 15.14
CA GLU A 227 15.97 3.45 14.48
C GLU A 227 15.16 2.60 13.51
N LEU A 228 13.96 2.16 13.91
CA LEU A 228 13.07 1.39 13.06
C LEU A 228 12.59 2.20 11.84
N ARG A 229 12.28 3.47 12.04
CA ARG A 229 11.93 4.43 10.98
C ARG A 229 13.08 4.59 9.98
N THR A 230 14.30 4.73 10.50
CA THR A 230 15.51 4.83 9.67
C THR A 230 15.67 3.62 8.76
N VAL A 231 15.34 2.41 9.22
CA VAL A 231 15.37 1.20 8.37
C VAL A 231 14.44 1.32 7.15
N TYR A 232 13.23 1.87 7.31
CA TYR A 232 12.33 2.10 6.16
C TYR A 232 12.89 3.13 5.19
N ALA A 233 13.44 4.24 5.71
CA ALA A 233 14.06 5.28 4.88
C ALA A 233 15.26 4.73 4.12
N ASP A 234 16.15 4.01 4.80
CA ASP A 234 17.36 3.44 4.19
C ASP A 234 17.03 2.33 3.21
N PHE A 235 16.00 1.50 3.47
CA PHE A 235 15.49 0.52 2.52
C PHE A 235 15.07 1.22 1.22
N LEU A 236 14.24 2.26 1.30
CA LEU A 236 13.75 2.99 0.13
C LEU A 236 14.87 3.70 -0.63
N LYS A 237 15.81 4.34 0.08
CA LYS A 237 16.98 5.02 -0.54
C LYS A 237 17.88 4.02 -1.26
N LEU A 238 18.20 2.89 -0.61
CA LEU A 238 19.01 1.84 -1.21
C LEU A 238 18.27 1.18 -2.37
N ARG A 239 16.96 0.95 -2.25
CA ARG A 239 16.16 0.43 -3.36
C ARG A 239 16.18 1.38 -4.55
N LEU A 240 16.04 2.69 -4.32
CA LEU A 240 16.07 3.72 -5.35
C LEU A 240 17.41 3.77 -6.10
N SER A 241 18.54 3.60 -5.40
CA SER A 241 19.85 3.55 -6.04
C SER A 241 20.06 2.33 -6.94
N TYR A 242 19.17 1.34 -6.87
CA TYR A 242 19.14 0.13 -7.69
C TYR A 242 17.99 0.13 -8.72
N ALA A 243 17.38 1.30 -8.98
CA ALA A 243 16.21 1.41 -9.85
C ALA A 243 16.45 0.94 -11.29
N ASP A 244 17.62 1.23 -11.85
CA ASP A 244 17.98 0.74 -13.19
C ASP A 244 18.00 -0.80 -13.27
N GLN A 245 18.50 -1.45 -12.20
CA GLN A 245 18.58 -2.91 -12.15
C GLN A 245 17.19 -3.54 -12.12
N PHE A 246 16.31 -3.06 -11.23
CA PHE A 246 14.98 -3.65 -11.11
C PHE A 246 14.07 -3.25 -12.28
N THR A 247 14.29 -2.08 -12.89
CA THR A 247 13.57 -1.66 -14.12
C THR A 247 13.93 -2.60 -15.27
N LYS A 248 15.22 -2.90 -15.44
CA LYS A 248 15.68 -3.88 -16.43
C LYS A 248 15.07 -5.27 -16.18
N GLU A 249 15.02 -5.70 -14.91
CA GLU A 249 14.40 -6.98 -14.54
C GLU A 249 12.91 -7.04 -14.96
N ALA A 250 12.15 -5.98 -14.70
CA ALA A 250 10.74 -5.91 -15.10
C ALA A 250 10.57 -5.92 -16.63
N ASP A 251 11.43 -5.21 -17.38
CA ASP A 251 11.37 -5.20 -18.84
C ASP A 251 11.79 -6.56 -19.45
N ASP A 252 12.80 -7.22 -18.89
CA ASP A 252 13.21 -8.57 -19.28
C ASP A 252 12.06 -9.57 -19.03
N ALA A 253 11.41 -9.50 -17.86
CA ALA A 253 10.25 -10.32 -17.53
C ALA A 253 9.07 -10.07 -18.49
N ARG A 254 8.75 -8.80 -18.78
CA ARG A 254 7.72 -8.43 -19.76
C ARG A 254 8.00 -9.03 -21.13
N LYS A 255 9.22 -8.91 -21.64
CA LYS A 255 9.63 -9.44 -22.95
C LYS A 255 9.50 -10.96 -23.05
N SER A 256 9.62 -11.68 -21.94
CA SER A 256 9.43 -13.15 -21.91
C SER A 256 7.97 -13.61 -22.01
N LEU A 257 7.00 -12.69 -21.85
CA LEU A 257 5.57 -12.98 -21.92
C LEU A 257 4.94 -12.70 -23.29
N ILE A 258 5.72 -12.15 -24.24
CA ILE A 258 5.30 -11.73 -25.59
C ILE A 258 6.02 -12.61 -26.61
#